data_AF-A0A537R5Q9-F1
#
_entry.id   AF-A0A537R5Q9-F1
#
_cell.length_a   1.000
_cell.length_b   1.000
_cell.length_c   1.000
_cell.angle_alpha   90.00
_cell.angle_beta   90.00
_cell.angle_gamma   90.00
#
_symmetry.space_group_name_H-M   'P 1'
#
loop_
_entity.id
_entity.type
_entity.pdbx_description
1 polymer ?
#
loop_
_entity_poly.entity_id
_entity_poly.type
_entity_poly.pdbx_seq_one_letter_code
_entity_poly.pdbx_strand_id
1 'polypeptide(L)'
;MGIFDALNTSVAGLQAQSFALQNISGNIANAQTTAYKGIGTSFVDLVPEATTPDRQVAGSVTAFARATISSQGTVSAAGVATYMAINGDGFFSVQKATGTVDNVPVFTGVTDYTRRGDFQVNANGNLVNGAGYYLMGVPVDSKTGNPLGNVPQVLQFQNNFVPAQATSIIQYAANLPTTPKTIASTTALAGSLLAAGGLNPADFTQNPLPIGTPAVPFGDATVTGGAVSNKAGPPSAPITAATLLSGPSPSNSLVTNFIPGDTIVVDGTTLTFVNTGTVGNSIDVTDNVGTLLAKIGAITGVAPTINGATGAITLHTGTAANLSITSSAGGWGALGFPTTVTATRTGGGGVGTGIVVANDGGVFQNESISGGAVTAFNASGTQVNLQLRWAKTDSALLGGGHQDSWSLFYQTDPAATGIQPEWVNVGTTFTFGPSGALTSPTGSAIAVPNVTVGGQSLGNITINVGSGGLTQFASIGGSATINTISQNGFAAGQLQSVAISNSGLVIGTFSNGQNLDLAEVTLSHFNGTNYLKSLDGGAYAVTDQSGPAIIGASGKISGSSLEGSNTDIADEFTKLIVTQQAYSANTKVITTANSMVQDLLNVLR
;
A
#
# COMPACT_ATOMS: atom_id res chain seq x y z
N MET A 1 -76.12 -36.73 26.90
CA MET A 1 -75.56 -35.41 27.19
C MET A 1 -76.20 -34.91 28.47
N GLY A 2 -75.52 -34.99 29.62
CA GLY A 2 -76.00 -34.29 30.81
C GLY A 2 -75.78 -32.78 30.61
N ILE A 3 -76.69 -31.94 31.10
CA ILE A 3 -76.52 -30.48 31.05
C ILE A 3 -75.19 -30.05 31.72
N PHE A 4 -74.76 -30.78 32.74
CA PHE A 4 -73.50 -30.56 33.44
C PHE A 4 -72.25 -30.86 32.58
N ASP A 5 -72.29 -31.84 31.68
CA ASP A 5 -71.18 -32.13 30.77
C ASP A 5 -71.00 -30.99 29.75
N ALA A 6 -72.13 -30.50 29.22
CA ALA A 6 -72.13 -29.36 28.30
C ALA A 6 -71.60 -28.07 28.97
N LEU A 7 -71.90 -27.86 30.25
CA LEU A 7 -71.36 -26.74 31.02
C LEU A 7 -69.85 -26.86 31.24
N ASN A 8 -69.33 -28.04 31.62
CA ASN A 8 -67.91 -28.25 31.83
C ASN A 8 -67.08 -28.05 30.54
N THR A 9 -67.53 -28.60 29.41
CA THR A 9 -66.88 -28.38 28.10
C THR A 9 -66.93 -26.91 27.69
N SER A 10 -68.05 -26.20 27.95
CA SER A 10 -68.18 -24.78 27.62
C SER A 10 -67.26 -23.90 28.46
N VAL A 11 -67.12 -24.18 29.76
CA VAL A 11 -66.21 -23.44 30.66
C VAL A 11 -64.75 -23.63 30.25
N ALA A 12 -64.34 -24.86 29.94
CA ALA A 12 -62.99 -25.12 29.44
C ALA A 12 -62.74 -24.44 28.09
N GLY A 13 -63.74 -24.45 27.19
CA GLY A 13 -63.72 -23.67 25.95
C GLY A 13 -63.53 -22.17 26.20
N LEU A 14 -64.25 -21.57 27.16
CA LEU A 14 -64.08 -20.16 27.52
C LEU A 14 -62.67 -19.86 28.05
N GLN A 15 -62.12 -20.72 28.92
CA GLN A 15 -60.75 -20.55 29.43
C GLN A 15 -59.71 -20.64 28.32
N ALA A 16 -59.85 -21.64 27.43
CA ALA A 16 -58.96 -21.82 26.29
C ALA A 16 -59.02 -20.62 25.32
N GLN A 17 -60.21 -20.10 25.02
CA GLN A 17 -60.36 -18.90 24.18
C GLN A 17 -59.87 -17.62 24.89
N SER A 18 -60.05 -17.50 26.22
CA SER A 18 -59.50 -16.38 26.99
C SER A 18 -57.97 -16.36 26.94
N PHE A 19 -57.33 -17.52 27.05
CA PHE A 19 -55.89 -17.66 26.88
C PHE A 19 -55.44 -17.28 25.46
N ALA A 20 -56.19 -17.70 24.43
CA ALA A 20 -55.94 -17.28 23.06
C ALA A 20 -56.05 -15.76 22.87
N LEU A 21 -57.06 -15.12 23.45
CA LEU A 21 -57.22 -13.65 23.44
C LEU A 21 -56.05 -12.94 24.11
N GLN A 22 -55.49 -13.49 25.20
CA GLN A 22 -54.31 -12.93 25.86
C GLN A 22 -53.09 -12.93 24.94
N ASN A 23 -52.81 -14.06 24.27
CA ASN A 23 -51.69 -14.16 23.33
C ASN A 23 -51.86 -13.22 22.14
N ILE A 24 -53.06 -13.17 21.53
CA ILE A 24 -53.35 -12.25 20.41
C ILE A 24 -53.20 -10.79 20.84
N SER A 25 -53.70 -10.44 22.04
CA SER A 25 -53.59 -9.08 22.57
C SER A 25 -52.13 -8.70 22.83
N GLY A 26 -51.31 -9.62 23.37
CA GLY A 26 -49.87 -9.43 23.54
C GLY A 26 -49.13 -9.26 22.21
N ASN A 27 -49.51 -10.04 21.19
CA ASN A 27 -48.97 -9.94 19.84
C ASN A 27 -49.29 -8.58 19.19
N ILE A 28 -50.54 -8.11 19.28
CA ILE A 28 -50.96 -6.79 18.77
C ILE A 28 -50.18 -5.67 19.48
N ALA A 29 -50.07 -5.73 20.81
CA ALA A 29 -49.37 -4.72 21.60
C ALA A 29 -47.87 -4.61 21.23
N ASN A 30 -47.25 -5.72 20.82
CA ASN A 30 -45.83 -5.79 20.47
C ASN A 30 -45.56 -5.88 18.96
N ALA A 31 -46.57 -5.67 18.11
CA ALA A 31 -46.40 -5.78 16.66
C ALA A 31 -45.40 -4.77 16.07
N GLN A 32 -45.16 -3.64 16.77
CA GLN A 32 -44.18 -2.62 16.38
C GLN A 32 -42.84 -2.77 17.11
N THR A 33 -42.72 -3.72 18.04
CA THR A 33 -41.49 -3.94 18.79
C THR A 33 -40.45 -4.62 17.89
N THR A 34 -39.24 -4.08 17.88
CA THR A 34 -38.10 -4.62 17.15
C THR A 34 -37.86 -6.09 17.46
N ALA A 35 -37.76 -6.91 16.41
CA ALA A 35 -37.49 -8.35 16.47
C ALA A 35 -38.40 -9.15 17.41
N TYR A 36 -39.61 -8.65 17.72
CA TYR A 36 -40.57 -9.38 18.55
C TYR A 36 -41.00 -10.68 17.86
N LYS A 37 -41.11 -11.74 18.67
CA LYS A 37 -41.58 -13.06 18.24
C LYS A 37 -42.94 -13.33 18.86
N GLY A 38 -43.95 -13.43 18.00
CA GLY A 38 -45.30 -13.73 18.39
C GLY A 38 -45.45 -15.06 19.11
N ILE A 39 -46.52 -15.17 19.88
CA ILE A 39 -46.90 -16.40 20.56
C ILE A 39 -48.20 -16.89 19.93
N GLY A 40 -48.17 -18.11 19.38
CA GLY A 40 -49.34 -18.81 18.91
C GLY A 40 -50.07 -19.52 20.05
N THR A 41 -51.34 -19.87 19.83
CA THR A 41 -52.10 -20.71 20.75
C THR A 41 -52.39 -22.04 20.06
N SER A 42 -52.06 -23.16 20.71
CA SER A 42 -52.42 -24.51 20.28
C SER A 42 -53.51 -25.04 21.18
N PHE A 43 -54.51 -25.68 20.60
CA PHE A 43 -55.59 -26.32 21.33
C PHE A 43 -55.41 -27.83 21.29
N VAL A 44 -55.67 -28.49 22.42
CA VAL A 44 -55.65 -29.95 22.55
C VAL A 44 -56.99 -30.38 23.11
N ASP A 45 -57.65 -31.31 22.42
CA ASP A 45 -58.87 -31.94 22.90
C ASP A 45 -58.54 -32.96 23.99
N LEU A 46 -59.41 -33.04 25.00
CA LEU A 46 -59.27 -33.99 26.10
C LEU A 46 -60.37 -35.03 25.97
N VAL A 47 -60.01 -36.21 25.50
CA VAL A 47 -60.95 -37.32 25.31
C VAL A 47 -61.03 -38.16 26.59
N PRO A 48 -62.18 -38.22 27.28
CA PRO A 48 -62.36 -39.12 28.42
C PRO A 48 -62.37 -40.58 27.97
N GLU A 49 -61.84 -41.47 28.80
CA GLU A 49 -61.80 -42.92 28.54
C GLU A 49 -63.24 -43.47 28.41
N ALA A 50 -63.61 -43.94 27.22
CA ALA A 50 -64.93 -44.48 26.94
C ALA A 50 -64.97 -45.98 27.24
N THR A 51 -65.75 -46.39 28.24
CA THR A 51 -65.92 -47.80 28.63
C THR A 51 -66.89 -48.58 27.73
N THR A 52 -67.59 -47.90 26.79
CA THR A 52 -68.50 -48.51 25.80
C THR A 52 -68.36 -47.83 24.41
N PRO A 53 -68.16 -48.58 23.31
CA PRO A 53 -67.94 -48.01 21.96
C PRO A 53 -69.10 -47.18 21.39
N ASP A 54 -70.35 -47.46 21.81
CA ASP A 54 -71.55 -46.89 21.19
C ASP A 54 -71.94 -45.51 21.76
N ARG A 55 -71.17 -44.96 22.70
CA ARG A 55 -71.41 -43.63 23.29
C ARG A 55 -70.09 -42.87 23.49
N GLN A 56 -69.78 -41.96 22.57
CA GLN A 56 -68.71 -41.00 22.76
C GLN A 56 -69.20 -39.83 23.61
N VAL A 57 -68.53 -39.57 24.74
CA VAL A 57 -68.75 -38.37 25.56
C VAL A 57 -67.95 -37.23 24.94
N ALA A 58 -68.56 -36.04 24.85
CA ALA A 58 -67.85 -34.86 24.39
C ALA A 58 -66.68 -34.54 25.34
N GLY A 59 -65.48 -34.41 24.79
CA GLY A 59 -64.29 -34.07 25.53
C GLY A 59 -64.26 -32.62 26.03
N SER A 60 -63.20 -32.29 26.76
CA SER A 60 -62.86 -30.91 27.12
C SER A 60 -61.81 -30.36 26.15
N VAL A 61 -61.40 -29.10 26.30
CA VAL A 61 -60.30 -28.50 25.52
C VAL A 61 -59.35 -27.75 26.44
N THR A 62 -58.06 -27.85 26.16
CA THR A 62 -57.00 -27.07 26.83
C THR A 62 -56.21 -26.29 25.80
N ALA A 63 -55.61 -25.17 26.22
CA ALA A 63 -54.82 -24.31 25.35
C ALA A 63 -53.41 -24.15 25.90
N PHE A 64 -52.42 -24.17 25.01
CA PHE A 64 -51.01 -23.99 25.33
C PHE A 64 -50.39 -22.90 24.44
N ALA A 65 -49.47 -22.12 25.01
CA ALA A 65 -48.68 -21.17 24.24
C ALA A 65 -47.67 -21.93 23.37
N ARG A 66 -47.52 -21.51 22.12
CA ARG A 66 -46.52 -22.01 21.19
C ARG A 66 -45.66 -20.85 20.73
N ALA A 67 -44.39 -20.86 21.11
CA ALA A 67 -43.44 -19.86 20.67
C ALA A 67 -43.17 -20.00 19.16
N THR A 68 -43.07 -18.89 18.45
CA THR A 68 -42.72 -18.84 17.02
C THR A 68 -41.35 -18.19 16.79
N ILE A 69 -40.42 -18.44 17.71
CA ILE A 69 -39.09 -17.80 17.73
C ILE A 69 -38.33 -18.08 16.43
N SER A 70 -38.52 -19.28 15.85
CA SER A 70 -37.93 -19.68 14.57
C SER A 70 -38.48 -18.94 13.34
N SER A 71 -39.64 -18.27 13.45
CA SER A 71 -40.24 -17.53 12.33
C SER A 71 -39.65 -16.13 12.22
N GLN A 72 -39.09 -15.80 11.06
CA GLN A 72 -38.44 -14.52 10.81
C GLN A 72 -39.44 -13.38 10.57
N GLY A 73 -39.14 -12.18 11.07
CA GLY A 73 -39.85 -10.96 10.71
C GLY A 73 -39.30 -10.31 9.44
N THR A 74 -39.94 -9.24 8.97
CA THR A 74 -39.42 -8.47 7.83
C THR A 74 -38.12 -7.76 8.22
N VAL A 75 -37.07 -7.90 7.42
CA VAL A 75 -35.82 -7.15 7.58
C VAL A 75 -35.89 -5.88 6.73
N SER A 76 -35.68 -4.73 7.36
CA SER A 76 -35.65 -3.42 6.68
C SER A 76 -34.32 -2.71 6.93
N ALA A 77 -33.92 -1.84 6.01
CA ALA A 77 -32.73 -1.01 6.18
C ALA A 77 -32.92 0.03 7.29
N ALA A 78 -31.86 0.31 8.04
CA ALA A 78 -31.82 1.30 9.11
C ALA A 78 -30.74 2.35 8.84
N GLY A 79 -30.97 3.59 9.30
CA GLY A 79 -30.01 4.69 9.15
C GLY A 79 -28.82 4.65 10.11
N VAL A 80 -28.82 3.73 11.08
CA VAL A 80 -27.77 3.60 12.09
C VAL A 80 -26.83 2.45 11.70
N ALA A 81 -25.55 2.76 11.50
CA ALA A 81 -24.55 1.81 10.98
C ALA A 81 -24.25 0.63 11.92
N THR A 82 -24.55 0.78 13.21
CA THR A 82 -24.40 -0.28 14.23
C THR A 82 -25.61 -1.19 14.34
N TYR A 83 -26.71 -0.88 13.64
CA TYR A 83 -27.87 -1.76 13.62
C TYR A 83 -27.57 -2.95 12.73
N MET A 84 -28.04 -4.11 13.14
CA MET A 84 -27.86 -5.35 12.41
C MET A 84 -29.10 -6.23 12.50
N ALA A 85 -29.36 -6.98 11.44
CA ALA A 85 -30.39 -7.99 11.40
C ALA A 85 -29.77 -9.33 10.99
N ILE A 86 -30.38 -10.42 11.44
CA ILE A 86 -29.96 -11.75 11.03
C ILE A 86 -30.96 -12.25 9.99
N ASN A 87 -30.45 -12.66 8.83
CA ASN A 87 -31.22 -13.28 7.77
C ASN A 87 -31.06 -14.81 7.84
N GLY A 88 -32.15 -15.52 8.13
CA GLY A 88 -32.13 -16.95 8.43
C GLY A 88 -31.92 -17.27 9.91
N ASP A 89 -31.45 -18.49 10.21
CA ASP A 89 -31.31 -18.99 11.57
C ASP A 89 -30.13 -18.38 12.33
N GLY A 90 -30.26 -18.24 13.65
CA GLY A 90 -29.17 -17.81 14.54
C GLY A 90 -29.49 -16.61 15.45
N PHE A 91 -28.80 -16.47 16.55
CA PHE A 91 -29.03 -15.43 17.56
C PHE A 91 -27.74 -14.67 17.84
N PHE A 92 -27.86 -13.37 18.14
CA PHE A 92 -26.79 -12.61 18.74
C PHE A 92 -26.57 -13.08 20.17
N SER A 93 -25.31 -13.29 20.53
CA SER A 93 -24.92 -13.58 21.90
C SER A 93 -24.80 -12.26 22.65
N VAL A 94 -25.47 -12.15 23.80
CA VAL A 94 -25.53 -10.92 24.60
C VAL A 94 -25.41 -11.20 26.09
N GLN A 95 -25.11 -10.18 26.88
CA GLN A 95 -25.17 -10.25 28.35
C GLN A 95 -25.96 -9.08 28.92
N LYS A 96 -26.66 -9.32 30.02
CA LYS A 96 -27.31 -8.26 30.80
C LYS A 96 -26.39 -7.83 31.94
N ALA A 97 -26.18 -6.53 32.08
CA ALA A 97 -25.47 -5.99 33.24
C ALA A 97 -26.36 -6.11 34.50
N THR A 98 -25.81 -6.61 35.61
CA THR A 98 -26.52 -6.69 36.91
C THR A 98 -26.38 -5.43 37.75
N GLY A 99 -25.50 -4.53 37.35
CA GLY A 99 -25.27 -3.25 37.99
C GLY A 99 -24.11 -2.52 37.34
N THR A 100 -23.78 -1.36 37.89
CA THR A 100 -22.62 -0.56 37.50
C THR A 100 -21.81 -0.25 38.74
N VAL A 101 -20.49 -0.43 38.66
CA VAL A 101 -19.52 -0.03 39.69
C VAL A 101 -18.55 0.91 39.02
N ASP A 102 -18.37 2.12 39.55
CA ASP A 102 -17.52 3.17 38.96
C ASP A 102 -17.81 3.45 37.48
N ASN A 103 -19.10 3.51 37.12
CA ASN A 103 -19.61 3.62 35.74
C ASN A 103 -19.27 2.45 34.80
N VAL A 104 -18.64 1.37 35.28
CA VAL A 104 -18.38 0.15 34.50
C VAL A 104 -19.48 -0.89 34.74
N PRO A 105 -20.10 -1.45 33.68
CA PRO A 105 -21.12 -2.49 33.84
C PRO A 105 -20.51 -3.79 34.39
N VAL A 106 -21.18 -4.38 35.37
CA VAL A 106 -20.83 -5.69 35.93
C VAL A 106 -21.76 -6.74 35.34
N PHE A 107 -21.20 -7.83 34.82
CA PHE A 107 -21.93 -8.91 34.17
C PHE A 107 -21.94 -10.17 35.04
N THR A 108 -23.00 -10.96 34.92
CA THR A 108 -23.14 -12.27 35.61
C THR A 108 -22.27 -13.36 35.00
N GLY A 109 -21.69 -13.12 33.82
CA GLY A 109 -21.02 -14.14 33.02
C GLY A 109 -21.97 -15.10 32.32
N VAL A 110 -23.30 -14.92 32.46
CA VAL A 110 -24.31 -15.73 31.76
C VAL A 110 -24.60 -15.11 30.41
N THR A 111 -24.45 -15.89 29.35
CA THR A 111 -24.80 -15.49 27.97
C THR A 111 -26.28 -15.74 27.70
N ASP A 112 -26.97 -14.67 27.32
CA ASP A 112 -28.32 -14.68 26.78
C ASP A 112 -28.29 -14.52 25.25
N TYR A 113 -29.42 -14.75 24.61
CA TYR A 113 -29.52 -14.77 23.14
C TYR A 113 -30.63 -13.88 22.67
N THR A 114 -30.42 -13.12 21.59
CA THR A 114 -31.47 -12.23 21.06
C THR A 114 -31.43 -12.14 19.55
N ARG A 115 -32.58 -11.85 18.95
CA ARG A 115 -32.69 -11.44 17.54
C ARG A 115 -32.71 -9.92 17.37
N ARG A 116 -32.90 -9.19 18.46
CA ARG A 116 -32.95 -7.74 18.47
C ARG A 116 -31.56 -7.17 18.24
N GLY A 117 -31.38 -6.44 17.13
CA GLY A 117 -30.09 -5.92 16.71
C GLY A 117 -29.99 -4.40 16.58
N ASP A 118 -30.81 -3.64 17.31
CA ASP A 118 -30.72 -2.18 17.44
C ASP A 118 -29.61 -1.75 18.41
N PHE A 119 -28.38 -2.25 18.20
CA PHE A 119 -27.24 -1.93 19.04
C PHE A 119 -26.73 -0.51 18.78
N GLN A 120 -26.40 0.21 19.84
CA GLN A 120 -25.75 1.52 19.80
C GLN A 120 -24.57 1.55 20.76
N VAL A 121 -23.55 2.35 20.43
CA VAL A 121 -22.38 2.53 21.29
C VAL A 121 -22.77 3.42 22.47
N ASN A 122 -22.57 2.94 23.70
CA ASN A 122 -22.77 3.74 24.91
C ASN A 122 -21.51 4.56 25.28
N ALA A 123 -21.59 5.38 26.34
CA ALA A 123 -20.46 6.20 26.80
C ALA A 123 -19.21 5.40 27.20
N ASN A 124 -19.36 4.11 27.53
CA ASN A 124 -18.27 3.20 27.87
C ASN A 124 -17.69 2.48 26.65
N GLY A 125 -18.15 2.79 25.44
CA GLY A 125 -17.72 2.16 24.20
C GLY A 125 -18.32 0.78 23.97
N ASN A 126 -19.30 0.32 24.75
CA ASN A 126 -19.96 -0.96 24.53
C ASN A 126 -21.12 -0.83 23.55
N LEU A 127 -21.36 -1.87 22.76
CA LEU A 127 -22.56 -1.99 21.93
C LEU A 127 -23.73 -2.52 22.76
N VAL A 128 -24.73 -1.68 23.00
CA VAL A 128 -25.91 -1.98 23.83
C VAL A 128 -27.18 -1.82 23.00
N ASN A 129 -28.08 -2.81 23.04
CA ASN A 129 -29.37 -2.71 22.38
C ASN A 129 -30.38 -1.89 23.20
N GLY A 130 -31.52 -1.52 22.62
CA GLY A 130 -32.53 -0.73 23.35
C GLY A 130 -33.24 -1.49 24.49
N ALA A 131 -32.91 -2.75 24.76
CA ALA A 131 -33.35 -3.52 25.93
C ALA A 131 -32.29 -3.55 27.06
N GLY A 132 -31.12 -2.95 26.86
CA GLY A 132 -30.03 -2.91 27.84
C GLY A 132 -29.11 -4.13 27.83
N TYR A 133 -29.16 -4.96 26.79
CA TYR A 133 -28.25 -6.08 26.60
C TYR A 133 -27.02 -5.67 25.80
N TYR A 134 -25.87 -6.16 26.22
CA TYR A 134 -24.55 -5.85 25.67
C TYR A 134 -24.15 -6.92 24.65
N LEU A 135 -23.75 -6.50 23.45
CA LEU A 135 -23.34 -7.41 22.38
C LEU A 135 -22.03 -8.10 22.72
N MET A 136 -21.99 -9.41 22.46
CA MET A 136 -20.78 -10.21 22.52
C MET A 136 -20.24 -10.51 21.12
N GLY A 137 -18.93 -10.62 21.02
CA GLY A 137 -18.22 -11.01 19.81
C GLY A 137 -16.78 -11.37 20.12
N VAL A 138 -16.04 -11.75 19.09
CA VAL A 138 -14.63 -12.11 19.20
C VAL A 138 -13.78 -10.93 18.75
N PRO A 139 -12.89 -10.37 19.59
CA PRO A 139 -12.00 -9.30 19.16
C PRO A 139 -11.08 -9.75 18.03
N VAL A 140 -10.77 -8.84 17.12
CA VAL A 140 -9.88 -9.07 15.98
C VAL A 140 -8.60 -8.26 16.19
N ASP A 141 -7.45 -8.83 15.83
CA ASP A 141 -6.19 -8.12 15.78
C ASP A 141 -6.24 -7.09 14.65
N SER A 142 -6.21 -5.81 15.01
CA SER A 142 -6.29 -4.69 14.07
C SER A 142 -5.13 -4.63 13.06
N LYS A 143 -4.02 -5.35 13.26
CA LYS A 143 -2.88 -5.40 12.35
C LYS A 143 -2.95 -6.58 11.37
N THR A 144 -3.48 -7.71 11.81
CA THR A 144 -3.51 -8.94 11.00
C THR A 144 -4.90 -9.29 10.46
N GLY A 145 -5.96 -8.66 10.99
CA GLY A 145 -7.35 -8.97 10.65
C GLY A 145 -7.84 -10.32 11.17
N ASN A 146 -7.05 -10.99 12.03
CA ASN A 146 -7.40 -12.31 12.55
C ASN A 146 -8.07 -12.24 13.93
N PRO A 147 -9.04 -13.12 14.23
CA PRO A 147 -9.64 -13.22 15.57
C PRO A 147 -8.59 -13.57 16.64
N LEU A 148 -8.64 -12.88 17.78
CA LEU A 148 -7.74 -13.08 18.94
C LEU A 148 -8.11 -14.29 19.81
N GLY A 149 -9.14 -15.04 19.44
CA GLY A 149 -9.60 -16.22 20.16
C GLY A 149 -10.85 -16.81 19.53
N ASN A 150 -11.52 -17.71 20.26
CA ASN A 150 -12.75 -18.38 19.79
C ASN A 150 -13.94 -18.19 20.75
N VAL A 151 -13.73 -17.51 21.88
CA VAL A 151 -14.77 -17.29 22.90
C VAL A 151 -15.31 -15.86 22.76
N PRO A 152 -16.61 -15.69 22.48
CA PRO A 152 -17.23 -14.38 22.48
C PRO A 152 -17.14 -13.71 23.86
N GLN A 153 -16.80 -12.43 23.87
CA GLN A 153 -16.79 -11.57 25.05
C GLN A 153 -17.57 -10.29 24.77
N VAL A 154 -17.98 -9.56 25.81
CA VAL A 154 -18.67 -8.28 25.64
C VAL A 154 -17.76 -7.31 24.88
N LEU A 155 -18.27 -6.77 23.78
CA LEU A 155 -17.52 -5.85 22.94
C LEU A 155 -17.41 -4.48 23.61
N GLN A 156 -16.20 -3.94 23.66
CA GLN A 156 -15.91 -2.62 24.20
C GLN A 156 -14.86 -1.91 23.31
N PHE A 157 -15.19 -0.68 22.89
CA PHE A 157 -14.37 0.12 21.98
C PHE A 157 -13.98 1.48 22.58
N GLN A 158 -13.75 1.55 23.90
CA GLN A 158 -13.45 2.81 24.60
C GLN A 158 -12.04 3.30 24.27
N ASN A 159 -11.90 4.59 23.90
CA ASN A 159 -10.61 5.27 23.70
C ASN A 159 -9.60 4.43 22.92
N ASN A 160 -10.06 3.70 21.90
CA ASN A 160 -9.17 2.85 21.13
C ASN A 160 -8.35 3.76 20.20
N PHE A 161 -7.14 4.11 20.65
CA PHE A 161 -6.14 4.71 19.81
C PHE A 161 -5.52 3.59 18.99
N VAL A 162 -5.51 3.76 17.67
CA VAL A 162 -4.65 2.93 16.83
C VAL A 162 -3.27 3.58 16.85
N PRO A 163 -2.22 2.86 17.29
CA PRO A 163 -0.87 3.39 17.29
C PRO A 163 -0.42 3.71 15.86
N ALA A 164 0.52 4.64 15.73
CA ALA A 164 1.12 4.90 14.43
C ALA A 164 1.82 3.65 13.89
N GLN A 165 1.76 3.47 12.58
CA GLN A 165 2.51 2.44 11.89
C GLN A 165 3.57 3.11 11.01
N ALA A 166 4.84 2.81 11.29
CA ALA A 166 5.93 3.25 10.44
C ALA A 166 5.80 2.65 9.04
N THR A 167 6.18 3.43 8.03
CA THR A 167 6.28 2.94 6.66
C THR A 167 7.37 1.87 6.58
N SER A 168 7.00 0.68 6.11
CA SER A 168 7.95 -0.42 5.88
C SER A 168 8.05 -0.80 4.40
N ILE A 169 7.01 -0.51 3.62
CA ILE A 169 6.95 -0.82 2.19
C ILE A 169 6.48 0.42 1.43
N ILE A 170 7.18 0.72 0.34
CA ILE A 170 6.76 1.67 -0.69
C ILE A 170 6.52 0.86 -1.96
N GLN A 171 5.28 0.80 -2.44
CA GLN A 171 4.97 0.24 -3.74
C GLN A 171 5.31 1.28 -4.81
N TYR A 172 6.16 0.92 -5.76
CA TYR A 172 6.67 1.84 -6.78
C TYR A 172 6.55 1.20 -8.16
N ALA A 173 5.97 1.91 -9.12
CA ALA A 173 5.95 1.50 -10.51
C ALA A 173 6.16 2.73 -11.40
N ALA A 174 7.09 2.63 -12.34
CA ALA A 174 7.46 3.72 -13.21
C ALA A 174 7.99 3.23 -14.55
N ASN A 175 7.75 4.04 -15.59
CA ASN A 175 8.41 3.91 -16.88
C ASN A 175 9.48 4.99 -17.02
N LEU A 176 10.74 4.57 -17.14
CA LEU A 176 11.88 5.45 -17.33
C LEU A 176 12.10 5.72 -18.84
N PRO A 177 12.48 6.94 -19.23
CA PRO A 177 12.79 7.25 -20.61
C PRO A 177 14.06 6.51 -21.08
N THR A 178 14.12 6.07 -22.34
CA THR A 178 15.40 5.60 -22.93
C THR A 178 16.43 6.72 -23.00
N THR A 179 15.99 7.93 -23.38
CA THR A 179 16.83 9.14 -23.38
C THR A 179 16.17 10.20 -22.50
N PRO A 180 16.54 10.28 -21.21
CA PRO A 180 16.07 11.37 -20.34
C PRO A 180 16.46 12.73 -20.89
N LYS A 181 15.57 13.73 -20.72
CA LYS A 181 15.85 15.11 -21.10
C LYS A 181 16.13 15.92 -19.83
N THR A 182 17.40 15.96 -19.44
CA THR A 182 17.88 16.74 -18.29
C THR A 182 18.30 18.14 -18.74
N ILE A 183 18.47 19.07 -17.80
CA ILE A 183 18.94 20.42 -18.14
C ILE A 183 20.34 20.35 -18.75
N ALA A 184 21.23 19.55 -18.14
CA ALA A 184 22.60 19.34 -18.62
C ALA A 184 22.66 18.69 -20.02
N SER A 185 21.70 17.83 -20.37
CA SER A 185 21.69 17.16 -21.68
C SER A 185 21.57 18.10 -22.87
N THR A 186 20.99 19.29 -22.69
CA THR A 186 20.74 20.24 -23.78
C THR A 186 21.98 20.98 -24.27
N THR A 187 23.04 21.03 -23.46
CA THR A 187 24.30 21.73 -23.75
C THR A 187 25.50 20.79 -23.81
N ALA A 188 25.30 19.50 -23.55
CA ALA A 188 26.37 18.50 -23.51
C ALA A 188 26.90 18.12 -24.90
N LEU A 189 28.17 17.73 -24.96
CA LEU A 189 28.83 17.29 -26.19
C LEU A 189 28.20 15.97 -26.68
N ALA A 190 27.91 15.87 -27.98
CA ALA A 190 27.36 14.65 -28.56
C ALA A 190 28.27 13.44 -28.31
N GLY A 191 27.68 12.28 -27.99
CA GLY A 191 28.41 11.05 -27.65
C GLY A 191 28.89 10.97 -26.19
N SER A 192 28.53 11.93 -25.34
CA SER A 192 28.76 11.86 -23.89
C SER A 192 27.56 11.28 -23.13
N LEU A 193 27.81 10.76 -21.92
CA LEU A 193 26.73 10.31 -21.03
C LEU A 193 25.76 11.44 -20.67
N LEU A 194 26.27 12.66 -20.44
CA LEU A 194 25.46 13.86 -20.21
C LEU A 194 24.51 14.14 -21.38
N ALA A 195 24.97 14.01 -22.63
CA ALA A 195 24.13 14.19 -23.82
C ALA A 195 23.06 13.11 -23.97
N ALA A 196 23.29 11.92 -23.41
CA ALA A 196 22.27 10.87 -23.27
C ALA A 196 21.32 11.11 -22.07
N GLY A 197 21.47 12.24 -21.36
CA GLY A 197 20.72 12.62 -20.17
C GLY A 197 21.11 11.86 -18.90
N GLY A 198 22.28 11.22 -18.91
CA GLY A 198 22.86 10.63 -17.73
C GLY A 198 23.61 11.63 -16.87
N LEU A 199 23.94 11.16 -15.67
CA LEU A 199 24.77 11.83 -14.69
C LEU A 199 26.22 11.51 -14.95
N ASN A 200 27.10 12.51 -14.86
CA ASN A 200 28.53 12.32 -15.00
C ASN A 200 29.21 12.37 -13.62
N PRO A 201 29.76 11.25 -13.12
CA PRO A 201 30.37 11.20 -11.78
C PRO A 201 31.51 12.21 -11.57
N ALA A 202 32.16 12.67 -12.63
CA ALA A 202 33.26 13.65 -12.54
C ALA A 202 32.79 15.07 -12.18
N ASP A 203 31.51 15.38 -12.32
CA ASP A 203 30.95 16.71 -12.01
C ASP A 203 30.65 16.88 -10.51
N PHE A 204 30.92 15.85 -9.70
CA PHE A 204 30.63 15.80 -8.27
C PHE A 204 31.91 15.78 -7.45
N THR A 205 31.91 16.47 -6.31
CA THR A 205 32.99 16.42 -5.32
C THR A 205 33.14 15.04 -4.69
N GLN A 206 32.03 14.29 -4.61
CA GLN A 206 32.00 12.90 -4.20
C GLN A 206 31.24 12.06 -5.22
N ASN A 207 31.76 10.88 -5.55
CA ASN A 207 31.16 10.03 -6.58
C ASN A 207 29.77 9.52 -6.13
N PRO A 208 28.67 9.94 -6.78
CA PRO A 208 27.32 9.65 -6.32
C PRO A 208 26.83 8.24 -6.66
N LEU A 209 27.65 7.45 -7.37
CA LEU A 209 27.36 6.04 -7.65
C LEU A 209 27.29 5.22 -6.35
N PRO A 210 26.61 4.05 -6.37
CA PRO A 210 26.43 3.22 -5.19
C PRO A 210 27.73 2.96 -4.41
N ILE A 211 27.61 2.81 -3.10
CA ILE A 211 28.78 2.64 -2.24
C ILE A 211 29.63 1.45 -2.68
N GLY A 212 30.92 1.69 -2.88
CA GLY A 212 31.87 0.66 -3.32
C GLY A 212 31.87 0.38 -4.82
N THR A 213 31.10 1.12 -5.64
CA THR A 213 31.28 1.09 -7.09
C THR A 213 32.73 1.48 -7.42
N PRO A 214 33.51 0.63 -8.13
CA PRO A 214 34.88 0.94 -8.49
C PRO A 214 34.97 2.22 -9.33
N ALA A 215 36.04 2.98 -9.15
CA ALA A 215 36.34 4.08 -10.06
C ALA A 215 36.51 3.55 -11.49
N VAL A 216 36.09 4.34 -12.48
CA VAL A 216 36.29 3.98 -13.88
C VAL A 216 37.80 3.95 -14.13
N PRO A 217 38.35 2.89 -14.76
CA PRO A 217 39.77 2.87 -15.10
C PRO A 217 40.15 4.09 -15.94
N PHE A 218 41.34 4.65 -15.71
CA PHE A 218 41.83 5.73 -16.56
C PHE A 218 42.01 5.23 -17.99
N GLY A 219 41.44 5.98 -18.93
CA GLY A 219 41.51 5.75 -20.36
C GLY A 219 42.19 6.89 -21.09
N ASP A 220 42.47 6.66 -22.36
CA ASP A 220 43.10 7.65 -23.23
C ASP A 220 42.08 8.70 -23.71
N ALA A 221 42.51 9.95 -23.83
CA ALA A 221 41.80 11.03 -24.49
C ALA A 221 42.71 11.68 -25.53
N THR A 222 42.11 12.25 -26.57
CA THR A 222 42.87 12.78 -27.71
C THR A 222 42.63 14.26 -27.95
N VAL A 223 43.64 14.96 -28.43
CA VAL A 223 43.53 16.33 -28.94
C VAL A 223 44.22 16.43 -30.29
N THR A 224 43.49 16.90 -31.30
CA THR A 224 43.97 17.01 -32.69
C THR A 224 44.28 18.45 -33.04
N GLY A 225 45.48 18.70 -33.54
CA GLY A 225 45.91 20.00 -34.05
C GLY A 225 45.30 20.36 -35.41
N GLY A 226 45.55 21.58 -35.87
CA GLY A 226 45.15 22.02 -37.20
C GLY A 226 45.87 21.28 -38.33
N ALA A 227 45.27 21.29 -39.52
CA ALA A 227 45.93 20.81 -40.74
C ALA A 227 47.14 21.70 -41.08
N VAL A 228 48.29 21.09 -41.36
CA VAL A 228 49.55 21.81 -41.62
C VAL A 228 50.35 21.15 -42.74
N SER A 229 51.07 21.99 -43.50
CA SER A 229 51.87 21.58 -44.67
C SER A 229 53.36 21.84 -44.45
N ASN A 230 54.20 21.16 -45.22
CA ASN A 230 55.65 21.36 -45.23
C ASN A 230 56.06 22.52 -46.17
N LYS A 231 57.36 22.85 -46.16
CA LYS A 231 58.01 23.83 -47.04
C LYS A 231 58.29 23.32 -48.46
N ALA A 232 57.73 22.19 -48.89
CA ALA A 232 57.94 21.74 -50.26
C ALA A 232 57.33 22.77 -51.22
N GLY A 233 57.98 22.98 -52.36
CA GLY A 233 57.53 23.95 -53.37
C GLY A 233 56.07 23.72 -53.80
N PRO A 234 55.37 24.73 -54.35
CA PRO A 234 53.94 24.66 -54.58
C PRO A 234 53.53 23.53 -55.55
N PRO A 235 52.47 22.75 -55.24
CA PRO A 235 51.69 22.80 -53.99
C PRO A 235 52.43 22.16 -52.81
N SER A 236 52.46 22.86 -51.68
CA SER A 236 53.03 22.35 -50.42
C SER A 236 52.30 21.08 -49.97
N ALA A 237 53.04 20.01 -49.69
CA ALA A 237 52.46 18.75 -49.25
C ALA A 237 52.15 18.79 -47.73
N PRO A 238 51.14 18.05 -47.25
CA PRO A 238 50.92 17.86 -45.82
C PRO A 238 52.18 17.33 -45.12
N ILE A 239 52.40 17.71 -43.86
CA ILE A 239 53.50 17.12 -43.10
C ILE A 239 53.26 15.62 -42.87
N THR A 240 54.35 14.86 -42.78
CA THR A 240 54.35 13.43 -42.46
C THR A 240 55.36 13.17 -41.34
N ALA A 241 55.38 11.94 -40.81
CA ALA A 241 56.42 11.55 -39.85
C ALA A 241 57.86 11.72 -40.39
N ALA A 242 58.04 11.71 -41.73
CA ALA A 242 59.32 11.90 -42.38
C ALA A 242 59.68 13.38 -42.62
N THR A 243 58.78 14.33 -42.35
CA THR A 243 59.06 15.77 -42.49
C THR A 243 60.11 16.20 -41.46
N LEU A 244 61.16 16.89 -41.91
CA LEU A 244 62.24 17.37 -41.05
C LEU A 244 61.77 18.51 -40.13
N LEU A 245 62.26 18.52 -38.90
CA LEU A 245 61.97 19.57 -37.92
C LEU A 245 62.53 20.93 -38.36
N SER A 246 63.63 20.91 -39.12
CA SER A 246 64.26 22.11 -39.68
C SER A 246 64.85 21.87 -41.06
N GLY A 247 64.72 22.87 -41.94
CA GLY A 247 65.33 22.83 -43.27
C GLY A 247 65.19 24.13 -44.07
N PRO A 248 65.94 24.27 -45.18
CA PRO A 248 65.82 25.40 -46.10
C PRO A 248 64.55 25.28 -46.95
N SER A 249 64.05 26.40 -47.48
CA SER A 249 62.98 26.36 -48.48
C SER A 249 63.57 26.30 -49.91
N PRO A 250 63.05 25.47 -50.83
CA PRO A 250 62.00 24.46 -50.64
C PRO A 250 62.55 23.11 -50.16
N SER A 251 61.94 22.50 -49.15
CA SER A 251 62.27 21.14 -48.70
C SER A 251 61.13 20.49 -47.92
N ASN A 252 61.19 19.18 -47.68
CA ASN A 252 60.26 18.49 -46.77
C ASN A 252 60.62 18.79 -45.29
N SER A 253 60.44 20.05 -44.88
CA SER A 253 60.65 20.54 -43.50
C SER A 253 59.49 21.43 -43.02
N LEU A 254 59.37 21.65 -41.72
CA LEU A 254 58.33 22.49 -41.11
C LEU A 254 58.36 23.94 -41.61
N VAL A 255 57.21 24.59 -41.75
CA VAL A 255 57.07 26.00 -42.19
C VAL A 255 57.83 26.99 -41.30
N THR A 256 57.93 26.70 -40.02
CA THR A 256 58.82 27.38 -39.06
C THR A 256 59.73 26.31 -38.46
N ASN A 257 61.05 26.56 -38.49
CA ASN A 257 62.03 25.60 -37.98
C ASN A 257 62.04 25.59 -36.45
N PHE A 258 62.39 24.44 -35.87
CA PHE A 258 62.91 24.41 -34.50
C PHE A 258 64.38 24.87 -34.50
N ILE A 259 64.78 25.70 -33.55
CA ILE A 259 66.18 26.13 -33.40
C ILE A 259 66.82 25.51 -32.17
N PRO A 260 68.15 25.31 -32.14
CA PRO A 260 68.83 24.87 -30.93
C PRO A 260 68.53 25.82 -29.76
N GLY A 261 68.09 25.26 -28.63
CA GLY A 261 67.63 26.02 -27.46
C GLY A 261 66.11 26.13 -27.34
N ASP A 262 65.33 25.78 -28.38
CA ASP A 262 63.89 25.64 -28.24
C ASP A 262 63.54 24.55 -27.22
N THR A 263 62.40 24.70 -26.56
CA THR A 263 61.90 23.72 -25.58
C THR A 263 60.42 23.43 -25.76
N ILE A 264 60.05 22.17 -25.51
CA ILE A 264 58.65 21.74 -25.33
C ILE A 264 58.58 21.05 -23.98
N VAL A 265 57.64 21.41 -23.12
CA VAL A 265 57.41 20.72 -21.85
C VAL A 265 56.16 19.86 -22.00
N VAL A 266 56.31 18.54 -21.84
CA VAL A 266 55.22 17.54 -21.91
C VAL A 266 55.07 16.90 -20.54
N ASP A 267 53.93 17.08 -19.88
CA ASP A 267 53.61 16.52 -18.56
C ASP A 267 54.73 16.76 -17.52
N GLY A 268 55.30 17.97 -17.54
CA GLY A 268 56.41 18.38 -16.67
C GLY A 268 57.81 17.94 -17.14
N THR A 269 57.91 17.12 -18.19
CA THR A 269 59.18 16.69 -18.79
C THR A 269 59.59 17.62 -19.93
N THR A 270 60.75 18.28 -19.80
CA THR A 270 61.28 19.18 -20.83
C THR A 270 62.02 18.42 -21.93
N LEU A 271 61.57 18.57 -23.17
CA LEU A 271 62.28 18.23 -24.39
C LEU A 271 63.04 19.48 -24.89
N THR A 272 64.34 19.34 -25.17
CA THR A 272 65.20 20.45 -25.59
C THR A 272 65.78 20.19 -26.98
N PHE A 273 65.68 21.16 -27.88
CA PHE A 273 66.22 21.04 -29.23
C PHE A 273 67.71 21.41 -29.26
N VAL A 274 68.54 20.59 -29.91
CA VAL A 274 70.01 20.73 -29.96
C VAL A 274 70.54 20.59 -31.39
N ASN A 275 71.78 21.01 -31.63
CA ASN A 275 72.37 21.08 -32.97
C ASN A 275 73.05 19.77 -33.43
N THR A 276 73.59 18.99 -32.49
CA THR A 276 74.16 17.65 -32.74
C THR A 276 74.12 16.79 -31.46
N GLY A 277 73.68 15.54 -31.60
CA GLY A 277 73.76 14.51 -30.56
C GLY A 277 72.53 14.45 -29.63
N THR A 278 71.85 13.31 -29.64
CA THR A 278 70.68 13.06 -28.80
C THR A 278 71.06 12.28 -27.54
N VAL A 279 70.81 12.85 -26.36
CA VAL A 279 70.97 12.19 -25.05
C VAL A 279 69.72 12.47 -24.24
N GLY A 280 69.07 11.42 -23.73
CA GLY A 280 67.84 11.54 -22.94
C GLY A 280 66.75 12.32 -23.69
N ASN A 281 66.35 13.46 -23.13
CA ASN A 281 65.24 14.28 -23.62
C ASN A 281 65.65 15.33 -24.68
N SER A 282 66.86 15.30 -25.22
CA SER A 282 67.26 16.22 -26.30
C SER A 282 66.86 15.72 -27.69
N ILE A 283 66.43 16.62 -28.58
CA ILE A 283 66.03 16.32 -29.96
C ILE A 283 66.96 17.06 -30.91
N ASP A 284 67.51 16.39 -31.91
CA ASP A 284 68.35 17.07 -32.90
C ASP A 284 67.44 17.89 -33.84
N VAL A 285 67.79 19.14 -34.11
CA VAL A 285 67.00 19.97 -35.04
C VAL A 285 67.00 19.43 -36.48
N THR A 286 67.92 18.51 -36.80
CA THR A 286 67.95 17.77 -38.07
C THR A 286 67.10 16.50 -38.08
N ASP A 287 66.52 16.11 -36.94
CA ASP A 287 65.57 14.98 -36.87
C ASP A 287 64.24 15.31 -37.59
N ASN A 288 63.36 14.32 -37.66
CA ASN A 288 62.02 14.44 -38.25
C ASN A 288 60.91 14.52 -37.20
N VAL A 289 59.71 14.92 -37.66
CA VAL A 289 58.49 15.01 -36.84
C VAL A 289 58.19 13.67 -36.17
N GLY A 290 58.41 12.54 -36.84
CA GLY A 290 58.20 11.21 -36.25
C GLY A 290 59.06 10.96 -35.00
N THR A 291 60.30 11.45 -34.98
CA THR A 291 61.21 11.34 -33.84
C THR A 291 60.72 12.19 -32.66
N LEU A 292 60.27 13.42 -32.92
CA LEU A 292 59.62 14.26 -31.92
C LEU A 292 58.36 13.60 -31.35
N LEU A 293 57.47 13.10 -32.22
CA LEU A 293 56.24 12.42 -31.79
C LEU A 293 56.53 11.15 -30.99
N ALA A 294 57.57 10.39 -31.35
CA ALA A 294 58.00 9.22 -30.58
C ALA A 294 58.47 9.61 -29.16
N LYS A 295 59.17 10.74 -29.00
CA LYS A 295 59.56 11.24 -27.66
C LYS A 295 58.36 11.70 -26.84
N ILE A 296 57.41 12.39 -27.47
CA ILE A 296 56.16 12.77 -26.82
C ILE A 296 55.39 11.50 -26.39
N GLY A 297 55.29 10.51 -27.27
CA GLY A 297 54.63 9.23 -26.99
C GLY A 297 55.31 8.39 -25.91
N ALA A 298 56.63 8.49 -25.76
CA ALA A 298 57.34 7.85 -24.65
C ALA A 298 57.03 8.49 -23.29
N ILE A 299 56.70 9.79 -23.28
CA ILE A 299 56.30 10.52 -22.06
C ILE A 299 54.84 10.21 -21.71
N THR A 300 53.94 10.27 -22.70
CA THR A 300 52.50 10.05 -22.49
C THR A 300 52.12 8.56 -22.41
N GLY A 301 53.00 7.66 -22.86
CA GLY A 301 52.78 6.23 -22.94
C GLY A 301 51.99 5.77 -24.19
N VAL A 302 51.51 6.70 -25.02
CA VAL A 302 50.80 6.42 -26.27
C VAL A 302 51.36 7.30 -27.39
N ALA A 303 51.78 6.70 -28.49
CA ALA A 303 52.37 7.42 -29.62
C ALA A 303 51.34 8.32 -30.33
N PRO A 304 51.63 9.62 -30.52
CA PRO A 304 50.83 10.50 -31.37
C PRO A 304 50.69 9.96 -32.80
N THR A 305 49.54 10.23 -33.41
CA THR A 305 49.26 9.85 -34.80
C THR A 305 49.26 11.06 -35.72
N ILE A 306 49.53 10.87 -37.01
CA ILE A 306 49.53 11.92 -38.02
C ILE A 306 48.65 11.52 -39.21
N ASN A 307 47.73 12.39 -39.60
CA ASN A 307 46.88 12.14 -40.76
C ASN A 307 47.64 12.51 -42.04
N GLY A 308 48.04 11.51 -42.83
CA GLY A 308 48.84 11.72 -44.05
C GLY A 308 48.15 12.54 -45.15
N ALA A 309 46.82 12.74 -45.09
CA ALA A 309 46.09 13.56 -46.06
C ALA A 309 46.03 15.05 -45.67
N THR A 310 46.07 15.37 -44.38
CA THR A 310 45.90 16.75 -43.86
C THR A 310 47.10 17.28 -43.09
N GLY A 311 48.02 16.41 -42.68
CA GLY A 311 49.16 16.73 -41.82
C GLY A 311 48.77 17.00 -40.36
N ALA A 312 47.48 16.87 -40.01
CA ALA A 312 47.00 17.08 -38.65
C ALA A 312 47.55 16.00 -37.71
N ILE A 313 48.11 16.41 -36.58
CA ILE A 313 48.65 15.54 -35.54
C ILE A 313 47.61 15.36 -34.44
N THR A 314 47.39 14.13 -34.00
CA THR A 314 46.57 13.79 -32.84
C THR A 314 47.46 13.35 -31.70
N LEU A 315 47.42 14.10 -30.59
CA LEU A 315 48.11 13.79 -29.35
C LEU A 315 47.18 12.98 -28.43
N HIS A 316 47.79 12.17 -27.58
CA HIS A 316 47.12 11.24 -26.68
C HIS A 316 47.54 11.52 -25.23
N THR A 317 46.60 11.46 -24.28
CA THR A 317 46.91 11.59 -22.84
C THR A 317 47.57 10.34 -22.28
N GLY A 318 47.34 9.19 -22.91
CA GLY A 318 47.57 7.88 -22.31
C GLY A 318 46.72 7.69 -21.06
N THR A 319 47.11 6.74 -20.21
CA THR A 319 46.40 6.40 -18.97
C THR A 319 47.07 6.94 -17.70
N ALA A 320 48.33 7.41 -17.80
CA ALA A 320 49.16 7.81 -16.67
C ALA A 320 49.02 9.29 -16.28
N ALA A 321 49.06 10.18 -17.29
CA ALA A 321 49.00 11.66 -17.29
C ALA A 321 47.62 12.26 -17.68
N ASN A 322 47.25 13.45 -17.18
CA ASN A 322 46.46 14.36 -18.03
C ASN A 322 47.49 15.03 -18.94
N LEU A 323 47.15 15.25 -20.21
CA LEU A 323 48.08 15.86 -21.14
C LEU A 323 48.21 17.35 -20.84
N SER A 324 49.44 17.80 -20.64
CA SER A 324 49.82 19.21 -20.59
C SER A 324 51.10 19.41 -21.39
N ILE A 325 50.94 20.00 -22.58
CA ILE A 325 52.08 20.41 -23.40
C ILE A 325 52.13 21.93 -23.46
N THR A 326 53.30 22.50 -23.13
CA THR A 326 53.56 23.94 -23.29
C THR A 326 54.81 24.16 -24.12
N SER A 327 54.71 25.08 -25.08
CA SER A 327 55.87 25.53 -25.86
C SER A 327 55.59 26.89 -26.50
N SER A 328 56.58 27.77 -26.43
CA SER A 328 56.61 29.04 -27.17
C SER A 328 57.47 28.95 -28.45
N ALA A 329 58.01 27.78 -28.76
CA ALA A 329 58.87 27.58 -29.93
C ALA A 329 58.06 27.78 -31.23
N GLY A 330 58.62 28.52 -32.19
CA GLY A 330 57.96 28.78 -33.47
C GLY A 330 57.66 27.48 -34.24
N GLY A 331 58.53 26.47 -34.12
CA GLY A 331 58.32 25.13 -34.68
C GLY A 331 57.12 24.38 -34.11
N TRP A 332 56.74 24.65 -32.85
CA TRP A 332 55.55 24.04 -32.24
C TRP A 332 54.26 24.56 -32.89
N GLY A 333 54.20 25.87 -33.15
CA GLY A 333 53.09 26.46 -33.91
C GLY A 333 52.99 25.91 -35.34
N ALA A 334 54.11 25.58 -35.97
CA ALA A 334 54.15 24.96 -37.29
C ALA A 334 53.62 23.52 -37.34
N LEU A 335 53.45 22.86 -36.18
CA LEU A 335 52.80 21.55 -36.04
C LEU A 335 51.28 21.64 -35.89
N GLY A 336 50.70 22.85 -35.91
CA GLY A 336 49.25 23.06 -35.86
C GLY A 336 48.69 23.15 -34.43
N PHE A 337 49.54 23.40 -33.43
CA PHE A 337 49.15 23.51 -32.03
C PHE A 337 49.29 24.94 -31.48
N PRO A 338 48.41 25.37 -30.56
CA PRO A 338 48.61 26.58 -29.78
C PRO A 338 49.76 26.42 -28.76
N THR A 339 50.15 27.52 -28.12
CA THR A 339 51.25 27.56 -27.13
C THR A 339 51.04 26.64 -25.92
N THR A 340 49.78 26.33 -25.60
CA THR A 340 49.40 25.40 -24.54
C THR A 340 48.35 24.45 -25.08
N VAL A 341 48.60 23.15 -24.96
CA VAL A 341 47.68 22.07 -25.31
C VAL A 341 47.41 21.27 -24.06
N THR A 342 46.14 21.18 -23.68
CA THR A 342 45.70 20.39 -22.52
C THR A 342 44.60 19.44 -22.92
N ALA A 343 44.66 18.21 -22.41
CA ALA A 343 43.56 17.26 -22.49
C ALA A 343 43.46 16.50 -21.17
N THR A 344 42.25 16.41 -20.63
CA THR A 344 41.97 15.56 -19.46
C THR A 344 41.77 14.14 -19.94
N ARG A 345 42.44 13.18 -19.32
CA ARG A 345 42.28 11.77 -19.67
C ARG A 345 40.84 11.31 -19.37
N THR A 346 40.40 10.23 -20.02
CA THR A 346 39.09 9.65 -19.72
C THR A 346 39.16 8.79 -18.44
N GLY A 347 38.02 8.57 -17.79
CA GLY A 347 37.95 7.77 -16.57
C GLY A 347 38.59 8.42 -15.33
N GLY A 348 38.84 7.62 -14.30
CA GLY A 348 39.26 8.09 -12.98
C GLY A 348 38.12 8.32 -11.99
N GLY A 349 38.41 9.08 -10.94
CA GLY A 349 37.47 9.44 -9.86
C GLY A 349 37.70 8.68 -8.55
N GLY A 350 36.92 9.05 -7.53
CA GLY A 350 36.84 8.29 -6.28
C GLY A 350 35.95 7.07 -6.41
N VAL A 351 36.07 6.11 -5.48
CA VAL A 351 35.08 5.04 -5.31
C VAL A 351 33.70 5.66 -5.05
N GLY A 352 32.64 4.99 -5.52
CA GLY A 352 31.26 5.41 -5.25
C GLY A 352 31.05 5.58 -3.74
N THR A 353 30.62 6.76 -3.33
CA THR A 353 30.29 7.07 -1.93
C THR A 353 28.79 6.94 -1.68
N GLY A 354 27.97 6.89 -2.74
CA GLY A 354 26.52 6.79 -2.68
C GLY A 354 25.83 8.05 -2.21
N ILE A 355 26.53 9.19 -2.17
CA ILE A 355 25.99 10.45 -1.66
C ILE A 355 26.25 11.62 -2.60
N VAL A 356 25.30 12.54 -2.64
CA VAL A 356 25.43 13.87 -3.25
C VAL A 356 25.38 14.87 -2.10
N VAL A 357 26.42 15.69 -1.99
CA VAL A 357 26.48 16.75 -0.98
C VAL A 357 25.71 17.99 -1.43
N ALA A 358 25.27 18.81 -0.49
CA ALA A 358 24.48 20.01 -0.77
C ALA A 358 25.14 20.99 -1.77
N ASN A 359 26.47 21.13 -1.74
CA ASN A 359 27.20 21.94 -2.72
C ASN A 359 27.00 21.48 -4.17
N ASP A 360 26.78 20.18 -4.39
CA ASP A 360 26.59 19.57 -5.72
C ASP A 360 25.09 19.36 -6.04
N GLY A 361 24.18 19.76 -5.14
CA GLY A 361 22.74 19.55 -5.27
C GLY A 361 22.15 20.17 -6.53
N GLY A 362 22.64 21.34 -6.94
CA GLY A 362 22.23 21.97 -8.20
C GLY A 362 22.64 21.19 -9.44
N VAL A 363 23.88 20.67 -9.44
CA VAL A 363 24.41 19.81 -10.53
C VAL A 363 23.58 18.53 -10.61
N PHE A 364 23.36 17.87 -9.47
CA PHE A 364 22.54 16.66 -9.40
C PHE A 364 21.13 16.86 -9.95
N GLN A 365 20.47 17.96 -9.60
CA GLN A 365 19.13 18.26 -10.09
C GLN A 365 19.10 18.54 -11.60
N ASN A 366 20.18 19.09 -12.15
CA ASN A 366 20.32 19.35 -13.58
C ASN A 366 20.66 18.10 -14.41
N GLU A 367 21.16 17.04 -13.76
CA GLU A 367 21.59 15.77 -14.37
C GLU A 367 20.69 14.56 -14.04
N SER A 368 19.61 14.78 -13.28
CA SER A 368 18.66 13.74 -12.88
C SER A 368 17.21 14.15 -13.18
N ILE A 369 16.31 13.16 -13.25
CA ILE A 369 14.88 13.36 -13.46
C ILE A 369 14.09 13.02 -12.19
N SER A 370 12.90 13.63 -12.04
CA SER A 370 12.03 13.37 -10.89
C SER A 370 11.51 11.93 -10.92
N GLY A 371 11.57 11.26 -9.77
CA GLY A 371 10.99 9.95 -9.50
C GLY A 371 9.67 10.01 -8.73
N GLY A 372 9.14 11.21 -8.47
CA GLY A 372 7.97 11.43 -7.62
C GLY A 372 8.32 11.63 -6.14
N ALA A 373 7.31 11.77 -5.30
CA ALA A 373 7.46 11.92 -3.87
C ALA A 373 6.34 11.17 -3.13
N VAL A 374 6.62 10.69 -1.93
CA VAL A 374 5.67 9.97 -1.09
C VAL A 374 5.79 10.42 0.36
N THR A 375 4.65 10.70 0.99
CA THR A 375 4.59 10.98 2.43
C THR A 375 4.66 9.66 3.19
N ALA A 376 5.82 9.37 3.76
CA ALA A 376 6.06 8.26 4.66
C ALA A 376 5.81 8.66 6.13
N PHE A 377 5.78 7.68 7.02
CA PHE A 377 5.55 7.86 8.45
C PHE A 377 6.67 7.20 9.26
N ASN A 378 7.19 7.92 10.25
CA ASN A 378 8.14 7.34 11.21
C ASN A 378 7.43 6.48 12.28
N ALA A 379 8.19 5.86 13.17
CA ALA A 379 7.64 5.04 14.27
C ALA A 379 6.73 5.82 15.24
N SER A 380 6.89 7.15 15.31
CA SER A 380 6.05 8.05 16.12
C SER A 380 4.81 8.56 15.37
N GLY A 381 4.65 8.22 14.08
CA GLY A 381 3.56 8.69 13.23
C GLY A 381 3.73 10.10 12.64
N THR A 382 4.92 10.69 12.77
CA THR A 382 5.25 11.95 12.10
C THR A 382 5.34 11.72 10.59
N GLN A 383 4.70 12.60 9.83
CA GLN A 383 4.79 12.60 8.37
C GLN A 383 6.17 13.09 7.92
N VAL A 384 6.76 12.37 6.99
CA VAL A 384 8.06 12.66 6.40
C VAL A 384 7.93 12.54 4.88
N ASN A 385 8.22 13.61 4.16
CA ASN A 385 8.12 13.61 2.70
C ASN A 385 9.41 13.03 2.09
N LEU A 386 9.30 11.85 1.48
CA LEU A 386 10.40 11.19 0.79
C LEU A 386 10.35 11.54 -0.70
N GLN A 387 11.26 12.40 -1.14
CA GLN A 387 11.43 12.73 -2.56
C GLN A 387 12.38 11.74 -3.22
N LEU A 388 12.02 11.28 -4.42
CA LEU A 388 12.79 10.32 -5.20
C LEU A 388 13.25 10.96 -6.52
N ARG A 389 14.47 10.64 -6.94
CA ARG A 389 15.01 11.04 -8.25
C ARG A 389 15.77 9.91 -8.91
N TRP A 390 15.65 9.82 -10.23
CA TRP A 390 16.35 8.86 -11.05
C TRP A 390 17.49 9.55 -11.78
N ALA A 391 18.69 8.98 -11.70
CA ALA A 391 19.84 9.38 -12.49
C ALA A 391 20.27 8.23 -13.39
N LYS A 392 20.43 8.48 -14.68
CA LYS A 392 20.96 7.49 -15.61
C LYS A 392 22.47 7.44 -15.46
N THR A 393 23.03 6.26 -15.19
CA THR A 393 24.47 6.09 -14.89
C THR A 393 25.23 5.44 -16.03
N ASP A 394 24.54 4.81 -16.97
CA ASP A 394 25.13 4.30 -18.22
C ASP A 394 24.07 4.25 -19.32
N SER A 395 24.48 4.30 -20.58
CA SER A 395 23.59 4.36 -21.74
C SER A 395 24.10 3.50 -22.89
N ALA A 396 23.25 2.60 -23.39
CA ALA A 396 23.56 1.79 -24.57
C ALA A 396 23.86 2.63 -25.83
N LEU A 397 23.44 3.90 -25.87
CA LEU A 397 23.75 4.85 -26.95
C LEU A 397 25.26 5.17 -27.09
N LEU A 398 26.06 4.88 -26.07
CA LEU A 398 27.50 5.09 -26.08
C LEU A 398 28.27 4.00 -26.85
N GLY A 399 27.58 2.92 -27.26
CA GLY A 399 28.15 1.86 -28.11
C GLY A 399 28.53 0.59 -27.35
N GLY A 400 29.41 -0.22 -27.94
CA GLY A 400 29.76 -1.54 -27.42
C GLY A 400 30.42 -1.48 -26.03
N GLY A 401 29.95 -2.31 -25.10
CA GLY A 401 30.41 -2.33 -23.71
C GLY A 401 29.55 -1.50 -22.74
N HIS A 402 28.58 -0.73 -23.26
CA HIS A 402 27.63 0.06 -22.48
C HIS A 402 26.24 -0.58 -22.44
N GLN A 403 25.50 -0.26 -21.39
CA GLN A 403 24.13 -0.75 -21.18
C GLN A 403 23.27 0.32 -20.50
N ASP A 404 21.95 0.24 -20.64
CA ASP A 404 21.05 1.15 -19.97
C ASP A 404 21.01 0.88 -18.45
N SER A 405 21.69 1.72 -17.68
CA SER A 405 21.77 1.61 -16.22
C SER A 405 21.30 2.87 -15.53
N TRP A 406 20.60 2.71 -14.41
CA TRP A 406 20.01 3.77 -13.62
C TRP A 406 20.29 3.58 -12.14
N SER A 407 20.34 4.68 -11.41
CA SER A 407 20.37 4.70 -9.94
C SER A 407 19.21 5.54 -9.41
N LEU A 408 18.60 5.06 -8.35
CA LEU A 408 17.55 5.76 -7.61
C LEU A 408 18.17 6.45 -6.39
N PHE A 409 17.76 7.69 -6.17
CA PHE A 409 18.19 8.50 -5.04
C PHE A 409 16.96 8.95 -4.26
N TYR A 410 17.12 9.08 -2.95
CA TYR A 410 16.16 9.75 -2.09
C TYR A 410 16.80 10.97 -1.44
N GLN A 411 16.00 12.00 -1.18
CA GLN A 411 16.47 13.19 -0.48
C GLN A 411 16.56 12.89 1.03
N THR A 412 17.74 13.07 1.62
CA THR A 412 17.96 12.84 3.06
C THR A 412 17.86 14.11 3.90
N ASP A 413 18.08 15.29 3.33
CA ASP A 413 17.88 16.54 4.04
C ASP A 413 17.70 17.71 3.05
N PRO A 414 16.48 18.28 2.92
CA PRO A 414 16.24 19.42 2.04
C PRO A 414 16.88 20.73 2.55
N ALA A 415 17.36 20.78 3.79
CA ALA A 415 18.03 21.93 4.40
C ALA A 415 19.55 21.71 4.55
N ALA A 416 20.12 20.68 3.92
CA ALA A 416 21.55 20.40 3.94
C ALA A 416 22.35 21.59 3.39
N THR A 417 23.55 21.81 3.95
CA THR A 417 24.48 22.85 3.50
C THR A 417 25.92 22.34 3.42
N GLY A 418 26.72 22.93 2.54
CA GLY A 418 28.13 22.59 2.40
C GLY A 418 28.34 21.14 1.95
N ILE A 419 29.11 20.39 2.76
CA ILE A 419 29.44 18.98 2.51
C ILE A 419 28.45 17.99 3.13
N GLN A 420 27.36 18.46 3.72
CA GLN A 420 26.33 17.58 4.27
C GLN A 420 25.63 16.81 3.15
N PRO A 421 25.32 15.51 3.32
CA PRO A 421 24.55 14.75 2.34
C PRO A 421 23.17 15.37 2.13
N GLU A 422 22.83 15.68 0.88
CA GLU A 422 21.49 16.16 0.48
C GLU A 422 20.68 15.03 -0.17
N TRP A 423 21.33 14.24 -1.04
CA TRP A 423 20.75 13.06 -1.68
C TRP A 423 21.59 11.82 -1.42
N VAL A 424 20.92 10.69 -1.20
CA VAL A 424 21.56 9.40 -0.94
C VAL A 424 21.05 8.40 -1.97
N ASN A 425 21.97 7.65 -2.55
CA ASN A 425 21.70 6.55 -3.46
C ASN A 425 21.09 5.38 -2.67
N VAL A 426 20.06 4.73 -3.22
CA VAL A 426 19.44 3.55 -2.57
C VAL A 426 20.36 2.32 -2.52
N GLY A 427 21.53 2.38 -3.16
CA GLY A 427 22.56 1.34 -3.14
C GLY A 427 22.36 0.23 -4.18
N THR A 428 21.37 0.37 -5.06
CA THR A 428 21.06 -0.60 -6.11
C THR A 428 21.13 0.04 -7.49
N THR A 429 21.84 -0.59 -8.41
CA THR A 429 21.86 -0.22 -9.84
C THR A 429 20.80 -1.02 -10.58
N PHE A 430 19.97 -0.31 -11.34
CA PHE A 430 18.89 -0.86 -12.15
C PHE A 430 19.33 -0.93 -13.61
N THR A 431 19.38 -2.11 -14.19
CA THR A 431 19.81 -2.32 -15.57
C THR A 431 18.64 -2.80 -16.42
N PHE A 432 18.55 -2.30 -17.65
CA PHE A 432 17.49 -2.65 -18.58
C PHE A 432 18.04 -3.37 -19.80
N GLY A 433 17.30 -4.37 -20.28
CA GLY A 433 17.60 -5.08 -21.51
C GLY A 433 17.09 -4.33 -22.75
N PRO A 434 17.46 -4.76 -23.97
CA PRO A 434 17.03 -4.12 -25.22
C PRO A 434 15.50 -4.09 -25.42
N SER A 435 14.75 -4.96 -24.73
CA SER A 435 13.28 -5.00 -24.75
C SER A 435 12.63 -3.97 -23.81
N GLY A 436 13.41 -3.17 -23.07
CA GLY A 436 12.91 -2.24 -22.07
C GLY A 436 12.53 -2.88 -20.73
N ALA A 437 12.71 -4.20 -20.60
CA ALA A 437 12.49 -4.91 -19.35
C ALA A 437 13.67 -4.76 -18.39
N LEU A 438 13.37 -4.66 -17.09
CA LEU A 438 14.38 -4.68 -16.03
C LEU A 438 15.07 -6.05 -15.98
N THR A 439 16.41 -6.07 -16.07
CA THR A 439 17.23 -7.30 -16.03
C THR A 439 17.94 -7.47 -14.69
N SER A 440 18.27 -6.37 -14.02
CA SER A 440 18.80 -6.34 -12.64
C SER A 440 18.23 -5.12 -11.92
N PRO A 441 17.86 -5.23 -10.63
CA PRO A 441 17.87 -6.44 -9.81
C PRO A 441 16.81 -7.46 -10.23
N THR A 442 17.08 -8.76 -10.02
CA THR A 442 16.17 -9.86 -10.40
C THR A 442 15.00 -10.05 -9.43
N GLY A 443 14.96 -9.31 -8.31
CA GLY A 443 13.89 -9.33 -7.32
C GLY A 443 13.03 -8.07 -7.37
N SER A 444 11.81 -8.17 -6.85
CA SER A 444 10.87 -7.03 -6.79
C SER A 444 11.05 -6.16 -5.54
N ALA A 445 11.79 -6.59 -4.54
CA ALA A 445 11.95 -5.89 -3.26
C ALA A 445 13.36 -5.31 -3.12
N ILE A 446 13.46 -3.99 -3.08
CA ILE A 446 14.72 -3.25 -2.89
C ILE A 446 14.79 -2.78 -1.44
N ALA A 447 15.71 -3.34 -0.67
CA ALA A 447 15.91 -2.93 0.71
C ALA A 447 16.73 -1.64 0.76
N VAL A 448 16.17 -0.61 1.40
CA VAL A 448 16.85 0.65 1.69
C VAL A 448 17.00 0.76 3.21
N PRO A 449 18.18 0.44 3.76
CA PRO A 449 18.39 0.44 5.19
C PRO A 449 18.53 1.86 5.74
N ASN A 450 18.09 2.06 6.98
CA ASN A 450 18.32 3.29 7.77
C ASN A 450 17.95 4.59 7.04
N VAL A 451 16.80 4.63 6.39
CA VAL A 451 16.32 5.84 5.71
C VAL A 451 16.07 6.94 6.73
N THR A 452 16.70 8.09 6.53
CA THR A 452 16.52 9.30 7.34
C THR A 452 16.18 10.47 6.43
N VAL A 453 15.27 11.34 6.86
CA VAL A 453 14.96 12.59 6.13
C VAL A 453 14.83 13.74 7.12
N GLY A 454 15.63 14.80 6.98
CA GLY A 454 15.58 15.99 7.84
C GLY A 454 15.77 15.67 9.33
N GLY A 455 16.65 14.71 9.64
CA GLY A 455 16.89 14.21 11.00
C GLY A 455 15.83 13.24 11.55
N GLN A 456 14.75 12.98 10.81
CA GLN A 456 13.73 11.99 11.18
C GLN A 456 14.08 10.63 10.61
N SER A 457 14.17 9.61 11.48
CA SER A 457 14.44 8.23 11.04
C SER A 457 13.15 7.52 10.65
N LEU A 458 13.10 7.03 9.42
CA LEU A 458 12.06 6.13 8.90
C LEU A 458 12.42 4.65 9.08
N GLY A 459 13.67 4.34 9.45
CA GLY A 459 14.14 2.97 9.61
C GLY A 459 14.37 2.26 8.27
N ASN A 460 14.13 0.96 8.23
CA ASN A 460 14.34 0.16 7.03
C ASN A 460 13.08 0.18 6.15
N ILE A 461 13.22 0.67 4.92
CA ILE A 461 12.13 0.73 3.94
C ILE A 461 12.44 -0.26 2.82
N THR A 462 11.42 -1.01 2.39
CA THR A 462 11.49 -1.81 1.17
C THR A 462 10.76 -1.09 0.05
N ILE A 463 11.46 -0.73 -1.02
CA ILE A 463 10.84 -0.26 -2.26
C ILE A 463 10.46 -1.50 -3.08
N ASN A 464 9.16 -1.79 -3.16
CA ASN A 464 8.63 -2.89 -3.95
C ASN A 464 8.29 -2.40 -5.36
N VAL A 465 9.05 -2.85 -6.35
CA VAL A 465 8.89 -2.49 -7.76
C VAL A 465 7.95 -3.41 -8.53
N GLY A 466 7.44 -4.48 -7.88
CA GLY A 466 6.60 -5.51 -8.53
C GLY A 466 7.33 -6.24 -9.66
N SER A 467 6.69 -7.26 -10.24
CA SER A 467 7.19 -7.88 -11.48
C SER A 467 6.79 -7.01 -12.68
N GLY A 468 7.76 -6.42 -13.38
CA GLY A 468 7.50 -5.54 -14.53
C GLY A 468 6.95 -4.16 -14.17
N GLY A 469 6.96 -3.76 -12.89
CA GLY A 469 6.54 -2.41 -12.50
C GLY A 469 7.56 -1.32 -12.81
N LEU A 470 8.82 -1.69 -13.07
CA LEU A 470 9.83 -0.81 -13.67
C LEU A 470 10.13 -1.23 -15.11
N THR A 471 9.99 -0.28 -16.02
CA THR A 471 10.29 -0.45 -17.45
C THR A 471 11.10 0.72 -17.97
N GLN A 472 11.72 0.53 -19.13
CA GLN A 472 12.38 1.60 -19.86
C GLN A 472 11.85 1.65 -21.31
N PHE A 473 11.16 2.74 -21.64
CA PHE A 473 10.65 2.97 -23.00
C PHE A 473 10.85 4.43 -23.41
N ALA A 474 10.84 4.69 -24.72
CA ALA A 474 10.95 6.04 -25.23
C ALA A 474 9.81 6.93 -24.69
N SER A 475 10.15 8.14 -24.27
CA SER A 475 9.21 9.15 -23.79
C SER A 475 9.46 10.46 -24.53
N ILE A 476 8.42 11.04 -25.14
CA ILE A 476 8.52 12.28 -25.93
C ILE A 476 9.05 13.44 -25.06
N GLY A 477 8.68 13.46 -23.77
CA GLY A 477 9.10 14.50 -22.84
C GLY A 477 10.45 14.25 -22.16
N GLY A 478 11.04 13.06 -22.29
CA GLY A 478 12.27 12.68 -21.60
C GLY A 478 12.16 12.65 -20.06
N SER A 479 10.93 12.61 -19.52
CA SER A 479 10.63 12.48 -18.09
C SER A 479 10.17 11.06 -17.75
N ALA A 480 10.39 10.64 -16.50
CA ALA A 480 9.83 9.41 -15.98
C ALA A 480 8.31 9.53 -15.81
N THR A 481 7.59 8.47 -16.15
CA THR A 481 6.14 8.36 -15.90
C THR A 481 5.93 7.47 -14.67
N ILE A 482 5.43 8.04 -13.59
CA ILE A 482 5.16 7.31 -12.35
C ILE A 482 3.74 6.76 -12.41
N ASN A 483 3.62 5.43 -12.52
CA ASN A 483 2.33 4.75 -12.61
C ASN A 483 1.74 4.48 -11.23
N THR A 484 2.58 4.21 -10.24
CA THR A 484 2.15 3.94 -8.87
C THR A 484 3.24 4.36 -7.90
N ILE A 485 2.85 5.11 -6.87
CA ILE A 485 3.68 5.37 -5.70
C ILE A 485 2.76 5.40 -4.47
N SER A 486 2.88 4.40 -3.60
CA SER A 486 2.06 4.28 -2.39
C SER A 486 2.82 3.62 -1.27
N GLN A 487 2.35 3.78 -0.03
CA GLN A 487 3.04 3.31 1.16
C GLN A 487 2.05 2.78 2.21
N ASN A 488 2.54 1.98 3.16
CA ASN A 488 1.72 1.22 4.12
C ASN A 488 1.73 1.72 5.58
N GLY A 489 2.37 2.85 5.86
CA GLY A 489 2.39 3.52 7.16
C GLY A 489 1.24 4.52 7.32
N PHE A 490 0.94 4.88 8.56
CA PHE A 490 -0.08 5.86 8.91
C PHE A 490 0.19 6.46 10.29
N ALA A 491 -0.29 7.69 10.50
CA ALA A 491 -0.25 8.34 11.80
C ALA A 491 -1.21 7.67 12.79
N ALA A 492 -0.99 7.88 14.09
CA ALA A 492 -1.92 7.43 15.12
C ALA A 492 -3.32 8.03 14.88
N GLY A 493 -4.36 7.25 15.17
CA GLY A 493 -5.75 7.64 14.94
C GLY A 493 -6.63 7.38 16.15
N GLN A 494 -7.61 8.25 16.36
CA GLN A 494 -8.70 8.04 17.31
C GLN A 494 -9.91 7.44 16.61
N LEU A 495 -10.62 6.52 17.25
CA LEU A 495 -11.86 5.96 16.75
C LEU A 495 -12.94 7.05 16.63
N GLN A 496 -13.47 7.25 15.42
CA GLN A 496 -14.53 8.23 15.16
C GLN A 496 -15.91 7.59 15.12
N SER A 497 -16.03 6.42 14.47
CA SER A 497 -17.31 5.72 14.32
C SER A 497 -17.13 4.22 14.23
N VAL A 498 -18.18 3.50 14.57
CA VAL A 498 -18.27 2.04 14.46
C VAL A 498 -19.41 1.68 13.52
N ALA A 499 -19.18 0.71 12.64
CA ALA A 499 -20.17 0.18 11.72
C ALA A 499 -20.10 -1.35 11.71
N ILE A 500 -21.18 -2.00 11.27
CA ILE A 500 -21.26 -3.45 11.14
C ILE A 500 -21.35 -3.80 9.66
N SER A 501 -20.48 -4.69 9.20
CA SER A 501 -20.51 -5.20 7.83
C SER A 501 -21.53 -6.33 7.68
N ASN A 502 -21.86 -6.68 6.43
CA ASN A 502 -22.69 -7.85 6.11
C ASN A 502 -22.00 -9.20 6.36
N SER A 503 -20.72 -9.20 6.75
CA SER A 503 -20.03 -10.41 7.20
C SER A 503 -20.03 -10.55 8.73
N GLY A 504 -20.65 -9.61 9.46
CA GLY A 504 -20.62 -9.59 10.92
C GLY A 504 -19.34 -8.98 11.51
N LEU A 505 -18.48 -8.39 10.68
CA LEU A 505 -17.30 -7.68 11.16
C LEU A 505 -17.70 -6.29 11.66
N VAL A 506 -17.16 -5.93 12.82
CA VAL A 506 -17.27 -4.60 13.43
C VAL A 506 -16.11 -3.76 12.91
N ILE A 507 -16.42 -2.77 12.07
CA ILE A 507 -15.44 -1.89 11.43
C ILE A 507 -15.38 -0.56 12.18
N GLY A 508 -14.19 -0.19 12.63
CA GLY A 508 -13.91 1.13 13.18
C GLY A 508 -13.36 2.08 12.11
N THR A 509 -13.93 3.28 11.99
CA THR A 509 -13.35 4.37 11.17
C THR A 509 -12.56 5.30 12.08
N PHE A 510 -11.31 5.57 11.74
CA PHE A 510 -10.38 6.35 12.56
C PHE A 510 -10.12 7.76 12.00
N SER A 511 -9.61 8.67 12.84
CA SER A 511 -9.28 10.06 12.46
C SER A 511 -8.16 10.17 11.44
N ASN A 512 -7.32 9.14 11.32
CA ASN A 512 -6.27 9.02 10.31
C ASN A 512 -6.78 8.47 8.96
N GLY A 513 -8.11 8.31 8.80
CA GLY A 513 -8.74 7.82 7.58
C GLY A 513 -8.66 6.31 7.37
N GLN A 514 -8.14 5.55 8.33
CA GLN A 514 -8.10 4.09 8.26
C GLN A 514 -9.44 3.47 8.69
N ASN A 515 -9.81 2.38 8.03
CA ASN A 515 -10.91 1.50 8.41
C ASN A 515 -10.31 0.17 8.86
N LEU A 516 -10.46 -0.17 10.14
CA LEU A 516 -9.90 -1.41 10.69
C LEU A 516 -11.02 -2.28 11.27
N ASP A 517 -10.85 -3.59 11.09
CA ASP A 517 -11.71 -4.58 11.72
C ASP A 517 -11.34 -4.71 13.20
N LEU A 518 -12.32 -4.51 14.07
CA LEU A 518 -12.14 -4.48 15.53
C LEU A 518 -12.61 -5.78 16.20
N ALA A 519 -13.67 -6.38 15.68
CA ALA A 519 -14.27 -7.59 16.21
C ALA A 519 -15.12 -8.30 15.17
N GLU A 520 -15.44 -9.56 15.43
CA GLU A 520 -16.39 -10.36 14.67
C GLU A 520 -17.57 -10.74 15.56
N VAL A 521 -18.79 -10.50 15.08
CA VAL A 521 -20.03 -10.90 15.73
C VAL A 521 -20.39 -12.31 15.27
N THR A 522 -20.29 -13.27 16.18
CA THR A 522 -20.65 -14.66 15.91
C THR A 522 -22.11 -14.93 16.23
N LEU A 523 -22.78 -15.69 15.38
CA LEU A 523 -24.15 -16.15 15.62
C LEU A 523 -24.18 -17.52 16.29
N SER A 524 -25.14 -17.73 17.18
CA SER A 524 -25.39 -19.00 17.85
C SER A 524 -26.73 -19.59 17.42
N HIS A 525 -26.83 -20.90 17.28
CA HIS A 525 -28.11 -21.59 17.00
C HIS A 525 -28.40 -22.67 18.03
N PHE A 526 -29.62 -23.21 17.98
CA PHE A 526 -30.15 -24.20 18.93
C PHE A 526 -30.90 -25.29 18.17
N ASN A 527 -30.82 -26.53 18.66
CA ASN A 527 -31.62 -27.63 18.11
C ASN A 527 -33.12 -27.41 18.40
N GLY A 528 -33.45 -26.88 19.58
CA GLY A 528 -34.81 -26.63 20.04
C GLY A 528 -35.13 -25.14 20.19
N THR A 529 -35.06 -24.34 19.11
CA THR A 529 -35.23 -22.87 19.16
C THR A 529 -36.53 -22.41 19.83
N ASN A 530 -37.65 -23.12 19.63
CA ASN A 530 -38.93 -22.76 20.25
C ASN A 530 -39.08 -23.18 21.72
N TYR A 531 -38.08 -23.87 22.29
CA TYR A 531 -38.02 -24.27 23.70
C TYR A 531 -37.12 -23.35 24.54
N LEU A 532 -36.59 -22.28 23.96
CA LEU A 532 -35.89 -21.25 24.70
C LEU A 532 -36.84 -20.53 25.67
N LYS A 533 -36.32 -20.14 26.83
CA LYS A 533 -37.08 -19.37 27.81
C LYS A 533 -37.02 -17.89 27.43
N SER A 534 -38.16 -17.28 27.15
CA SER A 534 -38.25 -15.83 26.91
C SER A 534 -37.85 -15.04 28.17
N LEU A 535 -37.04 -14.01 27.96
CA LEU A 535 -36.66 -13.00 28.93
C LEU A 535 -37.17 -11.62 28.47
N ASP A 536 -37.13 -10.65 29.38
CA ASP A 536 -37.53 -9.28 29.07
C ASP A 536 -36.68 -8.69 27.95
N GLY A 537 -37.29 -7.86 27.10
CA GLY A 537 -36.61 -7.11 26.06
C GLY A 537 -36.29 -7.90 24.78
N GLY A 538 -36.90 -9.07 24.59
CA GLY A 538 -36.69 -9.90 23.40
C GLY A 538 -35.42 -10.75 23.45
N ALA A 539 -34.93 -11.03 24.66
CA ALA A 539 -33.84 -11.96 24.91
C ALA A 539 -34.36 -13.34 25.31
N TYR A 540 -33.50 -14.33 25.24
CA TYR A 540 -33.81 -15.74 25.44
C TYR A 540 -32.70 -16.41 26.25
N ALA A 541 -33.10 -17.23 27.22
CA ALA A 541 -32.22 -18.10 27.98
C ALA A 541 -32.36 -19.56 27.51
N VAL A 542 -31.25 -20.29 27.63
CA VAL A 542 -31.17 -21.72 27.33
C VAL A 542 -31.98 -22.53 28.34
N THR A 543 -32.63 -23.59 27.88
CA THR A 543 -33.30 -24.59 28.71
C THR A 543 -32.77 -25.99 28.38
N ASP A 544 -33.03 -26.96 29.25
CA ASP A 544 -32.66 -28.35 28.98
C ASP A 544 -33.31 -28.89 27.69
N GLN A 545 -34.49 -28.38 27.34
CA GLN A 545 -35.23 -28.77 26.13
C GLN A 545 -34.73 -28.08 24.85
N SER A 546 -34.19 -26.86 24.95
CA SER A 546 -33.59 -26.20 23.78
C SER A 546 -32.26 -26.83 23.38
N GLY A 547 -31.58 -27.46 24.34
CA GLY A 547 -30.19 -27.88 24.24
C GLY A 547 -29.21 -26.69 24.36
N PRO A 548 -27.90 -26.96 24.48
CA PRO A 548 -26.88 -25.92 24.58
C PRO A 548 -26.79 -25.08 23.30
N ALA A 549 -26.25 -23.88 23.42
CA ALA A 549 -25.95 -23.03 22.26
C ALA A 549 -24.81 -23.61 21.43
N ILE A 550 -24.99 -23.61 20.11
CA ILE A 550 -23.98 -24.05 19.16
C ILE A 550 -23.49 -22.82 18.38
N ILE A 551 -22.20 -22.49 18.53
CA ILE A 551 -21.58 -21.38 17.81
C ILE A 551 -21.51 -21.71 16.32
N GLY A 552 -21.86 -20.74 15.48
CA GLY A 552 -21.88 -20.88 14.02
C GLY A 552 -23.28 -21.25 13.51
N ALA A 553 -24.14 -20.25 13.35
CA ALA A 553 -25.43 -20.41 12.71
C ALA A 553 -25.33 -20.32 11.17
N SER A 554 -26.30 -20.89 10.46
CA SER A 554 -26.37 -20.83 8.99
C SER A 554 -26.86 -19.48 8.46
N GLY A 555 -27.49 -18.66 9.30
CA GLY A 555 -27.95 -17.33 8.93
C GLY A 555 -26.80 -16.35 8.70
N LYS A 556 -27.11 -15.27 7.98
CA LYS A 556 -26.17 -14.21 7.63
C LYS A 556 -26.53 -12.92 8.36
N ILE A 557 -25.52 -12.17 8.78
CA ILE A 557 -25.71 -10.84 9.34
C ILE A 557 -25.89 -9.83 8.18
N SER A 558 -26.83 -8.91 8.33
CA SER A 558 -26.99 -7.74 7.45
C SER A 558 -26.78 -6.49 8.29
N GLY A 559 -25.74 -5.74 7.98
CA GLY A 559 -25.44 -4.47 8.62
C GLY A 559 -26.42 -3.37 8.19
N SER A 560 -26.49 -2.30 8.97
CA SER A 560 -27.41 -1.16 8.77
C SER A 560 -28.84 -1.62 8.50
N SER A 561 -29.29 -2.64 9.20
CA SER A 561 -30.60 -3.28 8.98
C SER A 561 -31.23 -3.68 10.32
N LEU A 562 -32.55 -3.80 10.36
CA LEU A 562 -33.27 -4.20 11.56
C LEU A 562 -34.37 -5.21 11.22
N GLU A 563 -34.51 -6.23 12.06
CA GLU A 563 -35.62 -7.19 11.99
C GLU A 563 -36.85 -6.59 12.70
N GLY A 564 -37.98 -6.52 11.99
CA GLY A 564 -39.28 -6.17 12.57
C GLY A 564 -39.90 -7.32 13.36
N SER A 565 -41.08 -7.07 13.93
CA SER A 565 -41.89 -8.14 14.50
C SER A 565 -42.27 -9.17 13.44
N ASN A 566 -42.37 -10.44 13.81
CA ASN A 566 -42.93 -11.48 12.94
C ASN A 566 -44.47 -11.56 13.01
N THR A 567 -45.10 -10.67 13.78
CA THR A 567 -46.55 -10.57 13.94
C THR A 567 -47.11 -9.51 13.00
N ASP A 568 -48.07 -9.89 12.15
CA ASP A 568 -48.88 -8.94 11.37
C ASP A 568 -50.16 -8.56 12.12
N ILE A 569 -50.40 -7.26 12.24
CA ILE A 569 -51.58 -6.68 12.89
C ILE A 569 -52.88 -7.14 12.20
N ALA A 570 -52.91 -7.23 10.87
CA ALA A 570 -54.11 -7.62 10.13
C ALA A 570 -54.52 -9.07 10.43
N ASP A 571 -53.54 -9.97 10.49
CA ASP A 571 -53.74 -11.37 10.82
C ASP A 571 -54.19 -11.54 12.28
N GLU A 572 -53.56 -10.81 13.21
CA GLU A 572 -53.94 -10.87 14.62
C GLU A 572 -55.35 -10.30 14.88
N PHE A 573 -55.77 -9.23 14.19
CA PHE A 573 -57.15 -8.75 14.28
C PHE A 573 -58.16 -9.75 13.73
N THR A 574 -57.83 -10.46 12.65
CA THR A 574 -58.68 -11.53 12.12
C THR A 574 -58.81 -12.67 13.13
N LYS A 575 -57.70 -13.12 13.73
CA LYS A 575 -57.72 -14.12 14.80
C LYS A 575 -58.51 -13.64 16.02
N LEU A 576 -58.40 -12.37 16.38
CA LEU A 576 -59.13 -11.75 17.49
C LEU A 576 -60.65 -11.83 17.24
N ILE A 577 -61.12 -11.47 16.04
CA ILE A 577 -62.55 -11.56 15.69
C ILE A 577 -63.05 -13.00 15.79
N VAL A 578 -62.30 -13.97 15.24
CA VAL A 578 -62.68 -15.40 15.29
C VAL A 578 -62.71 -15.92 16.73
N THR A 579 -61.70 -15.57 17.53
CA THR A 579 -61.60 -15.98 18.95
C THR A 579 -62.72 -15.36 19.78
N GLN A 580 -63.10 -14.11 19.52
CA GLN A 580 -64.24 -13.45 20.16
C GLN A 580 -65.58 -14.10 19.78
N GLN A 581 -65.76 -14.46 18.51
CA GLN A 581 -66.96 -15.20 18.07
C GLN A 581 -67.05 -16.57 18.75
N ALA A 582 -65.93 -17.29 18.86
CA ALA A 582 -65.86 -18.57 19.57
C ALA A 582 -66.17 -18.41 21.07
N TYR A 583 -65.64 -17.36 21.71
CA TYR A 583 -65.96 -17.03 23.11
C TYR A 583 -67.46 -16.74 23.29
N SER A 584 -68.05 -15.92 22.40
CA SER A 584 -69.49 -15.61 22.41
C SER A 584 -70.38 -16.83 22.14
N ALA A 585 -69.94 -17.76 21.30
CA ALA A 585 -70.63 -19.02 21.07
C ALA A 585 -70.67 -19.88 22.35
N ASN A 586 -69.54 -20.00 23.05
CA ASN A 586 -69.45 -20.75 24.31
C ASN A 586 -70.30 -20.12 25.42
N THR A 587 -70.37 -18.79 25.52
CA THR A 587 -71.26 -18.13 26.51
C THR A 587 -72.73 -18.37 26.18
N LYS A 588 -73.12 -18.42 24.90
CA LYS A 588 -74.48 -18.77 24.50
C LYS A 588 -74.87 -20.18 24.95
N VAL A 589 -73.99 -21.17 24.82
CA VAL A 589 -74.24 -22.54 25.31
C VAL A 589 -74.53 -22.55 26.81
N ILE A 590 -73.79 -21.78 27.60
CA ILE A 590 -74.02 -21.64 29.04
C ILE A 590 -75.38 -20.99 29.32
N THR A 591 -75.77 -19.94 28.58
CA THR A 591 -77.09 -19.32 28.76
C THR A 591 -78.22 -20.27 28.42
N THR A 592 -78.12 -21.05 27.33
CA THR A 592 -79.13 -22.05 26.95
C THR A 592 -79.19 -23.18 27.97
N ALA A 593 -78.05 -23.66 28.46
CA ALA A 593 -77.99 -24.66 29.53
C ALA A 593 -78.65 -24.14 30.81
N ASN A 594 -78.39 -22.89 31.20
CA ASN A 594 -79.02 -22.27 32.37
C ASN A 594 -80.54 -22.13 32.21
N SER A 595 -81.03 -21.72 31.03
CA SER A 595 -82.47 -21.69 30.74
C SER A 595 -83.10 -23.08 30.86
N MET A 596 -82.47 -24.12 30.32
CA MET A 596 -82.98 -25.50 30.47
C MET A 596 -82.98 -25.99 31.92
N VAL A 597 -81.99 -25.61 32.75
CA VAL A 597 -82.00 -25.90 34.19
C VAL A 597 -83.13 -25.15 34.90
N GLN A 598 -83.36 -23.89 34.55
CA GLN A 598 -84.45 -23.10 35.12
C GLN A 598 -85.82 -23.68 34.74
N ASP A 599 -86.01 -24.09 33.49
CA ASP A 599 -87.23 -24.76 33.04
C ASP A 599 -87.46 -26.07 33.79
N LEU A 600 -86.41 -26.89 33.96
CA LEU A 600 -86.46 -28.12 34.76
C LEU A 600 -86.86 -27.84 36.22
N LEU A 601 -86.27 -26.81 36.85
CA LEU A 601 -86.59 -26.43 38.23
C LEU A 601 -88.02 -25.92 38.37
N ASN A 602 -88.56 -25.26 37.34
CA ASN A 602 -89.95 -24.79 37.30
C ASN A 602 -90.95 -25.94 37.10
N VAL A 603 -90.55 -27.04 36.43
CA VAL A 603 -91.37 -28.27 36.30
C VAL A 603 -91.40 -29.09 37.60
N LEU A 604 -90.36 -28.96 38.44
CA LEU A 604 -90.26 -29.63 39.74
C LEU A 604 -91.05 -28.93 40.86
N ARG A 605 -91.51 -27.70 40.65
CA ARG A 605 -92.43 -26.98 41.54
C ARG A 605 -93.87 -27.22 41.12
#